data_AF-A0A381PBY0-F1
#
_entry.id   AF-A0A381PBY0-F1
#
_cell.length_a   1.000
_cell.length_b   1.000
_cell.length_c   1.000
_cell.angle_alpha   90.00
_cell.angle_beta   90.00
_cell.angle_gamma   90.00
#
_symmetry.space_group_name_H-M   'P 1'
#
loop_
_entity.id
_entity.type
_entity.pdbx_description
1 polymer ?
#
loop_
_entity_poly.entity_id
_entity_poly.type
_entity_poly.pdbx_seq_one_letter_code
_entity_poly.pdbx_strand_id
1 'polypeptide(L)'
;MKLYKHHTKQLIMMLVALFCIACEKDPESHLALGNWYLQKGLIDEAITEFREVSRLLPPDHSKLNREQFKVLGTAHFKLALSYTKKGWWEYALREAKNSFDLSPSPDTHELVELIKEKLTLHKKN
;
A
#
# COMPACT_ATOMS: atom_id res chain seq x y z
N MET A 1 -34.52 -4.85 36.35
CA MET A 1 -33.74 -3.70 35.84
C MET A 1 -32.21 -3.84 35.96
N LYS A 2 -31.65 -4.48 37.02
CA LYS A 2 -30.19 -4.68 37.15
C LYS A 2 -29.59 -5.68 36.15
N LEU A 3 -30.30 -6.76 35.82
CA LEU A 3 -29.86 -7.77 34.84
C LEU A 3 -29.73 -7.19 33.41
N TYR A 4 -30.71 -6.38 32.99
CA TYR A 4 -30.67 -5.66 31.71
C TYR A 4 -29.49 -4.67 31.60
N LYS A 5 -29.18 -3.95 32.69
CA LYS A 5 -28.00 -3.07 32.78
C LYS A 5 -26.67 -3.84 32.76
N HIS A 6 -26.65 -5.11 33.19
CA HIS A 6 -25.46 -5.95 33.16
C HIS A 6 -25.18 -6.49 31.76
N HIS A 7 -26.21 -7.01 31.07
CA HIS A 7 -26.08 -7.50 29.69
C HIS A 7 -25.76 -6.38 28.70
N THR A 8 -26.34 -5.19 28.86
CA THR A 8 -25.98 -4.02 28.03
C THR A 8 -24.52 -3.61 28.24
N LYS A 9 -24.00 -3.62 29.48
CA LYS A 9 -22.58 -3.38 29.75
C LYS A 9 -21.67 -4.45 29.17
N GLN A 10 -22.05 -5.73 29.26
CA GLN A 10 -21.29 -6.84 28.66
C GLN A 10 -21.26 -6.74 27.14
N LEU A 11 -22.39 -6.39 26.51
CA LEU A 11 -22.48 -6.19 25.06
C LEU A 11 -21.59 -5.01 24.61
N ILE A 12 -21.62 -3.89 25.33
CA ILE A 12 -20.76 -2.73 25.06
C ILE A 12 -19.28 -3.12 25.20
N MET A 13 -18.92 -3.88 26.24
CA MET A 13 -17.54 -4.33 26.47
C MET A 13 -17.06 -5.29 25.37
N MET A 14 -17.94 -6.19 24.89
CA MET A 14 -17.66 -7.09 23.77
C MET A 14 -17.52 -6.32 22.44
N LEU A 15 -18.36 -5.33 22.19
CA LEU A 15 -18.27 -4.46 21.00
C LEU A 15 -16.99 -3.63 21.00
N VAL A 16 -16.59 -3.07 22.15
CA VAL A 16 -15.32 -2.35 22.31
C VAL A 16 -14.13 -3.29 22.10
N ALA A 17 -14.19 -4.52 22.64
CA ALA A 17 -13.15 -5.52 22.41
C ALA A 17 -13.05 -5.89 20.91
N LEU A 18 -14.18 -6.05 20.22
CA LEU A 18 -14.20 -6.29 18.77
C LEU A 18 -13.56 -5.14 17.99
N PHE A 19 -13.85 -3.89 18.39
CA PHE A 19 -13.29 -2.69 17.78
C PHE A 19 -11.78 -2.55 18.03
N CYS A 20 -11.30 -2.98 19.21
CA CYS A 20 -9.86 -3.03 19.52
C CYS A 20 -9.12 -4.10 18.71
N ILE A 21 -9.76 -5.25 18.43
CA ILE A 21 -9.17 -6.33 17.62
C ILE A 21 -9.18 -5.98 16.12
N ALA A 22 -10.18 -5.23 15.65
CA ALA A 22 -10.26 -4.76 14.26
C ALA A 22 -9.18 -3.74 13.87
N CYS A 23 -8.34 -3.30 14.80
CA CYS A 23 -7.26 -2.35 14.57
C CYS A 23 -5.90 -3.05 14.40
N GLU A 24 -5.87 -4.20 13.72
CA GLU A 24 -4.60 -4.84 13.33
C GLU A 24 -4.03 -4.08 12.12
N LYS A 25 -3.12 -3.15 12.41
CA LYS A 25 -2.42 -2.31 11.43
C LYS A 25 -1.26 -3.06 10.83
N ASP A 26 -1.56 -4.06 10.01
CA ASP A 26 -0.56 -4.89 9.34
C ASP A 26 -0.30 -4.42 7.89
N PRO A 27 0.94 -4.03 7.55
CA PRO A 27 1.30 -3.65 6.18
C PRO A 27 1.03 -4.74 5.13
N GLU A 28 1.14 -6.03 5.48
CA GLU A 28 0.88 -7.11 4.52
C GLU A 28 -0.60 -7.20 4.15
N SER A 29 -1.48 -6.99 5.13
CA SER A 29 -2.94 -6.95 4.93
C SER A 29 -3.35 -5.81 4.00
N HIS A 30 -2.78 -4.61 4.16
CA HIS A 30 -2.99 -3.49 3.22
C HIS A 30 -2.46 -3.81 1.82
N LEU A 31 -1.28 -4.43 1.71
CA LEU A 31 -0.73 -4.86 0.41
C LEU A 31 -1.65 -5.89 -0.28
N ALA A 32 -2.18 -6.86 0.46
CA ALA A 32 -3.11 -7.87 -0.07
C ALA A 32 -4.44 -7.23 -0.53
N LEU A 33 -5.00 -6.33 0.27
CA LEU A 33 -6.24 -5.63 -0.06
C LEU A 33 -6.06 -4.71 -1.28
N GLY A 34 -4.94 -3.99 -1.36
CA GLY A 34 -4.60 -3.19 -2.55
C GLY A 34 -4.48 -4.04 -3.82
N ASN A 35 -3.89 -5.24 -3.73
CA ASN A 35 -3.84 -6.17 -4.86
C ASN A 35 -5.25 -6.62 -5.30
N TRP A 36 -6.14 -6.88 -4.33
CA TRP A 36 -7.53 -7.21 -4.61
C TRP A 36 -8.26 -6.08 -5.34
N TYR A 37 -8.14 -4.83 -4.85
CA TYR A 37 -8.71 -3.66 -5.50
C TYR A 37 -8.17 -3.47 -6.92
N LEU A 38 -6.85 -3.62 -7.10
CA LEU A 38 -6.20 -3.50 -8.40
C LEU A 38 -6.70 -4.56 -9.40
N GLN A 39 -6.93 -5.80 -8.94
CA GLN A 39 -7.50 -6.86 -9.76
C GLN A 39 -8.95 -6.56 -10.19
N LYS A 40 -9.70 -5.84 -9.35
CA LYS A 40 -11.07 -5.38 -9.67
C LYS A 40 -11.10 -4.10 -10.52
N GLY A 41 -9.95 -3.51 -10.83
CA GLY A 41 -9.87 -2.23 -11.55
C GLY A 41 -10.23 -1.02 -10.69
N LEU A 42 -10.36 -1.21 -9.37
CA LEU A 42 -10.61 -0.15 -8.39
C LEU A 42 -9.28 0.53 -8.05
N ILE A 43 -8.82 1.38 -8.97
CA ILE A 43 -7.44 1.89 -8.95
C ILE A 43 -7.20 2.88 -7.80
N ASP A 44 -8.19 3.70 -7.44
CA ASP A 44 -8.05 4.69 -6.37
C ASP A 44 -7.97 4.03 -4.98
N GLU A 45 -8.79 3.01 -4.77
CA GLU A 45 -8.79 2.18 -3.57
C GLU A 45 -7.47 1.42 -3.48
N ALA A 46 -6.99 0.83 -4.57
CA ALA A 46 -5.69 0.17 -4.60
C ALA A 46 -4.54 1.13 -4.21
N ILE A 47 -4.52 2.34 -4.76
CA ILE A 47 -3.52 3.37 -4.41
C ILE A 47 -3.59 3.71 -2.92
N THR A 48 -4.80 3.83 -2.37
CA THR A 48 -5.00 4.14 -0.95
C THR A 48 -4.38 3.05 -0.08
N GLU A 49 -4.70 1.79 -0.35
CA GLU A 49 -4.17 0.66 0.43
C GLU A 49 -2.65 0.52 0.31
N PHE A 50 -2.08 0.67 -0.89
CA PHE A 50 -0.63 0.59 -1.04
C PHE A 50 0.11 1.75 -0.35
N ARG A 51 -0.50 2.94 -0.23
CA ARG A 51 0.09 4.06 0.54
C ARG A 51 0.08 3.78 2.05
N GLU A 52 -0.92 3.06 2.56
CA GLU A 52 -0.98 2.68 3.97
C GLU A 52 0.21 1.80 4.36
N VAL A 53 0.73 0.96 3.46
CA VAL A 53 1.96 0.19 3.69
C VAL A 53 3.13 1.12 4.09
N SER A 54 3.39 2.17 3.29
CA SER A 54 4.45 3.14 3.58
C SER A 54 4.14 3.97 4.83
N ARG A 55 2.86 4.17 5.18
CA ARG A 55 2.45 4.91 6.39
C ARG A 55 2.69 4.10 7.67
N LEU A 56 2.53 2.77 7.60
CA LEU A 56 2.64 1.87 8.74
C LEU A 56 4.08 1.46 9.03
N LEU A 57 4.93 1.39 8.00
CA LEU A 57 6.34 1.04 8.15
C LEU A 57 7.18 2.25 8.59
N PRO A 58 8.24 2.03 9.40
CA PRO A 58 9.17 3.10 9.76
C PRO A 58 9.73 3.85 8.55
N PRO A 59 9.73 5.20 8.56
CA PRO A 59 10.31 5.99 7.46
C PRO A 59 11.85 5.84 7.40
N ASP A 60 12.47 5.50 8.52
CA ASP A 60 13.88 5.14 8.59
C ASP A 60 14.05 3.67 8.20
N HIS A 61 14.44 3.45 6.93
CA HIS A 61 14.58 2.12 6.35
C HIS A 61 15.60 1.24 7.09
N SER A 62 16.54 1.83 7.85
CA SER A 62 17.52 1.05 8.64
C SER A 62 16.87 0.21 9.75
N LYS A 63 15.61 0.53 10.12
CA LYS A 63 14.83 -0.19 11.14
C LYS A 63 13.94 -1.29 10.56
N LEU A 64 13.90 -1.42 9.24
CA LEU A 64 13.08 -2.44 8.59
C LEU A 64 13.79 -3.79 8.64
N ASN A 65 13.03 -4.83 9.00
CA ASN A 65 13.49 -6.19 8.79
C ASN A 65 13.34 -6.58 7.30
N ARG A 66 13.88 -7.75 6.93
CA ARG A 66 13.87 -8.24 5.54
C ARG A 66 12.46 -8.32 4.93
N GLU A 67 11.48 -8.80 5.67
CA GLU A 67 10.11 -8.94 5.17
C GLU A 67 9.46 -7.57 5.00
N GLN A 68 9.66 -6.65 5.94
CA GLN A 68 9.19 -5.27 5.82
C GLN A 68 9.81 -4.54 4.62
N PHE A 69 11.10 -4.75 4.35
CA PHE A 69 11.76 -4.25 3.14
C PHE A 69 11.07 -4.75 1.87
N LYS A 70 10.77 -6.05 1.81
CA LYS A 70 10.10 -6.68 0.67
C LYS A 70 8.67 -6.16 0.50
N VAL A 71 7.92 -6.03 1.58
CA VAL A 71 6.54 -5.50 1.59
C VAL A 71 6.53 -4.05 1.12
N LEU A 72 7.41 -3.20 1.64
CA LEU A 72 7.53 -1.80 1.23
C LEU A 72 7.92 -1.68 -0.25
N GLY A 73 8.94 -2.42 -0.70
CA GLY A 73 9.36 -2.43 -2.10
C GLY A 73 8.24 -2.88 -3.03
N THR A 74 7.51 -3.92 -2.65
CA THR A 74 6.34 -4.41 -3.42
C THR A 74 5.22 -3.37 -3.46
N ALA A 75 4.94 -2.68 -2.36
CA ALA A 75 3.93 -1.62 -2.34
C ALA A 75 4.30 -0.46 -3.28
N HIS A 76 5.56 -0.01 -3.28
CA HIS A 76 6.04 0.99 -4.23
C HIS A 76 5.93 0.53 -5.69
N PHE A 77 6.27 -0.73 -5.98
CA PHE A 77 6.06 -1.32 -7.31
C PHE A 77 4.59 -1.26 -7.73
N LYS A 78 3.68 -1.65 -6.85
CA LYS A 78 2.24 -1.66 -7.12
C LYS A 78 1.65 -0.25 -7.26
N LEU A 79 2.16 0.72 -6.49
CA LEU A 79 1.82 2.14 -6.68
C LEU A 79 2.26 2.65 -8.05
N ALA A 80 3.47 2.30 -8.50
CA ALA A 80 3.96 2.69 -9.81
C ALA A 80 3.07 2.16 -10.94
N LEU A 81 2.63 0.90 -10.86
CA LEU A 81 1.68 0.31 -11.80
C LEU A 81 0.31 0.99 -11.74
N SER A 82 -0.18 1.30 -10.54
CA SER A 82 -1.49 1.94 -10.35
C SER A 82 -1.50 3.37 -10.88
N TYR A 83 -0.44 4.14 -10.65
CA TYR A 83 -0.28 5.48 -11.23
C TYR A 83 -0.09 5.46 -12.75
N THR A 84 0.60 4.44 -13.28
CA THR A 84 0.65 4.20 -14.73
C THR A 84 -0.74 4.02 -15.32
N LYS A 85 -1.62 3.24 -14.66
CA LYS A 85 -3.03 3.07 -15.09
C LYS A 85 -3.83 4.37 -15.05
N LYS A 86 -3.49 5.31 -14.15
CA LYS A 86 -4.08 6.66 -14.08
C LYS A 86 -3.47 7.65 -15.09
N GLY A 87 -2.37 7.31 -15.74
CA GLY A 87 -1.58 8.25 -16.56
C GLY A 87 -0.81 9.29 -15.73
N TRP A 88 -0.64 9.06 -14.42
CA TRP A 88 0.08 9.95 -13.52
C TRP A 88 1.57 9.64 -13.54
N TRP A 89 2.19 9.85 -14.70
CA TRP A 89 3.52 9.35 -15.03
C TRP A 89 4.65 9.81 -14.10
N GLU A 90 4.60 11.05 -13.61
CA GLU A 90 5.62 11.57 -12.67
C GLU A 90 5.52 10.89 -11.29
N TYR A 91 4.30 10.60 -10.82
CA TYR A 91 4.10 9.82 -9.60
C TYR A 91 4.50 8.36 -9.82
N ALA A 92 4.15 7.78 -10.97
CA ALA A 92 4.56 6.43 -11.33
C ALA A 92 6.09 6.27 -11.33
N LEU A 93 6.81 7.23 -11.92
CA LEU A 93 8.28 7.21 -11.98
C LEU A 93 8.91 7.27 -10.59
N ARG A 94 8.36 8.12 -9.71
CA ARG A 94 8.84 8.24 -8.32
C ARG A 94 8.74 6.91 -7.60
N GLU A 95 7.57 6.26 -7.66
CA GLU A 95 7.37 5.00 -6.95
C GLU A 95 8.14 3.84 -7.58
N ALA A 96 8.31 3.83 -8.91
CA ALA A 96 9.14 2.83 -9.58
C ALA A 96 10.60 2.92 -9.11
N LYS A 97 11.13 4.14 -8.96
CA LYS A 97 12.47 4.37 -8.41
C LYS A 97 12.58 3.91 -6.95
N ASN A 98 11.62 4.28 -6.11
CA ASN A 98 11.58 3.82 -4.71
C ASN A 98 11.58 2.28 -4.64
N SER A 99 10.80 1.62 -5.50
CA SER A 99 10.78 0.16 -5.58
C SER A 99 12.13 -0.43 -6.00
N PHE A 100 12.79 0.17 -7.00
CA PHE A 100 14.11 -0.25 -7.46
C PHE A 100 15.16 -0.06 -6.36
N ASP A 101 15.14 1.07 -5.66
CA ASP A 101 16.10 1.36 -4.58
C ASP A 101 15.96 0.39 -3.41
N LEU A 102 14.74 -0.07 -3.11
CA LEU A 102 14.45 -1.02 -2.04
C LEU A 102 14.74 -2.47 -2.40
N SER A 103 14.44 -2.87 -3.64
CA SER A 103 14.63 -4.24 -4.13
C SER A 103 15.04 -4.24 -5.60
N PRO A 104 16.32 -3.95 -5.90
CA PRO A 104 16.80 -3.93 -7.27
C PRO A 104 16.60 -5.28 -7.96
N SER A 105 15.96 -5.25 -9.12
CA SER A 105 15.70 -6.43 -9.96
C SER A 105 15.54 -6.01 -11.43
N PRO A 106 15.63 -6.96 -12.39
CA PRO A 106 15.32 -6.67 -13.79
C PRO A 106 13.94 -6.02 -13.96
N ASP A 107 12.91 -6.54 -13.30
CA ASP A 107 11.53 -6.04 -13.41
C ASP A 107 11.38 -4.60 -12.89
N THR A 108 12.01 -4.28 -11.75
CA THR A 108 11.96 -2.92 -11.18
C THR A 108 12.75 -1.92 -12.02
N HIS A 109 13.88 -2.36 -12.58
CA HIS A 109 14.68 -1.58 -13.52
C HIS A 109 13.91 -1.30 -14.81
N GLU A 110 13.33 -2.32 -15.42
CA GLU A 110 12.53 -2.23 -16.64
C GLU A 110 11.35 -1.25 -16.45
N LEU A 111 10.63 -1.37 -15.32
CA LEU A 111 9.52 -0.47 -15.01
C LEU A 111 9.94 1.00 -14.96
N VAL A 112 11.10 1.30 -14.36
CA VAL A 112 11.65 2.67 -14.32
C VAL A 112 11.92 3.19 -15.73
N GLU A 113 12.58 2.38 -16.58
CA GLU A 113 12.95 2.79 -17.92
C GLU A 113 11.73 2.99 -18.84
N LEU A 114 10.75 2.07 -18.80
CA LEU A 114 9.51 2.21 -19.56
C LEU A 114 8.74 3.50 -19.20
N ILE A 115 8.67 3.84 -17.91
CA ILE A 115 7.99 5.07 -17.48
C ILE A 115 8.78 6.31 -17.91
N LYS A 116 10.12 6.29 -17.84
CA LYS A 116 10.95 7.39 -18.35
C LYS A 116 10.75 7.58 -19.85
N GLU A 117 10.78 6.52 -20.64
CA GLU A 117 10.54 6.57 -22.08
C GLU A 117 9.18 7.23 -22.36
N LYS A 118 8.12 6.76 -21.68
CA LYS A 118 6.78 7.33 -21.81
C LYS A 118 6.74 8.84 -21.50
N LEU A 119 7.42 9.29 -20.45
CA LEU A 119 7.52 10.71 -20.11
C LEU A 119 8.25 11.51 -21.18
N THR A 120 9.32 10.97 -21.78
CA THR A 120 10.04 11.65 -22.85
C THR A 120 9.18 11.83 -24.10
N LEU A 121 8.36 10.82 -24.44
CA LEU A 121 7.42 10.89 -25.56
C LEU A 121 6.34 11.95 -25.31
N HIS A 122 5.80 12.02 -24.10
CA HIS A 122 4.80 13.03 -23.74
C HIS A 122 5.35 14.46 -23.75
N LYS A 123 6.65 14.68 -23.46
CA LYS A 123 7.26 16.01 -23.49
C LYS A 123 7.59 16.50 -24.90
N LYS A 124 7.64 15.61 -25.89
CA LYS A 124 7.92 15.95 -27.30
C LYS A 124 6.67 16.31 -28.10
N ASN A 125 5.48 15.99 -27.56
CA ASN A 125 4.18 16.28 -28.16
C ASN A 125 3.53 17.47 -27.46
#